data_AF-C1EF31-F1
#
_entry.id   AF-C1EF31-F1
#
_cell.length_a   1.000
_cell.length_b   1.000
_cell.length_c   1.000
_cell.angle_alpha   90.00
_cell.angle_beta   90.00
_cell.angle_gamma   90.00
#
_symmetry.space_group_name_H-M   'P 1'
#
loop_
_entity.id
_entity.type
_entity.pdbx_description
1 polymer ?
#
loop_
_entity_poly.entity_id
_entity_poly.type
_entity_poly.pdbx_seq_one_letter_code
_entity_poly.pdbx_strand_id
1 'polypeptide(L)'
;MRATPALERRALSSLGASSRTSIGAVTRAGRFGPSSRVPHARSPLRARAGDRDRVPDGDKNSRYYSESAAGPAELDSLLELYLSKCRSNAAADAARAALERPSAEPSPASIPPRGPSAGKVYLIGTGPGDPGLLTLKAYHLMQTADVVLYDRLVSPQILDLVSTNSTMLYVGKQSGYHTRTQDEIEAMMLAFAANGATIVRLKGGDPLVFGRGGEEMEALAARGHEVRIVPGITAAAGVGSELGIPLTHRGVATSVRLLTGHLREGAAKEAASGDGNAVADAVDFAVTSADLDTTLVVYMGLATLPALAAKLLASGFPADTPAVAVERGTTHLERRVFSTIENLPASVATCGLKSPTLLIVGATVKLSPWWPWRDRAGDAVAPPSASPAYDLQTGLPSEDTREWFTEHSRTLGKLREMGKGVEEPSEEGDPSPAR
;
A
#
# COMPACT_ATOMS: atom_id res chain seq x y z
N MET A 1 -33.82 -10.16 33.91
CA MET A 1 -34.27 -11.12 34.96
C MET A 1 -33.80 -10.61 36.32
N ARG A 2 -34.63 -10.81 37.34
CA ARG A 2 -34.56 -10.21 38.69
C ARG A 2 -33.31 -10.63 39.48
N ALA A 3 -32.79 -9.71 40.30
CA ALA A 3 -32.06 -9.97 41.56
C ALA A 3 -33.00 -10.71 42.54
N THR A 4 -32.65 -11.52 43.54
CA THR A 4 -31.53 -11.70 44.51
C THR A 4 -31.92 -12.98 45.33
N PRO A 5 -31.28 -13.43 46.46
CA PRO A 5 -29.99 -13.13 47.06
C PRO A 5 -29.16 -14.37 47.52
N ALA A 6 -28.03 -14.05 48.13
CA ALA A 6 -26.99 -14.84 48.79
C ALA A 6 -27.44 -15.93 49.79
N LEU A 7 -26.59 -16.95 49.91
CA LEU A 7 -26.37 -17.67 51.15
C LEU A 7 -24.88 -17.91 51.39
N GLU A 8 -24.45 -17.41 52.53
CA GLU A 8 -23.12 -17.49 53.12
C GLU A 8 -23.06 -18.76 53.99
N ARG A 9 -21.99 -19.55 53.91
CA ARG A 9 -21.12 -19.96 55.05
C ARG A 9 -20.39 -21.30 54.88
N ARG A 10 -19.13 -21.20 55.34
CA ARG A 10 -18.29 -22.18 56.05
C ARG A 10 -17.40 -23.12 55.24
N ALA A 11 -16.12 -22.75 55.31
CA ALA A 11 -14.95 -23.60 55.19
C ALA A 11 -14.97 -24.81 56.13
N LEU A 12 -14.41 -25.92 55.66
CA LEU A 12 -13.62 -26.85 56.46
C LEU A 12 -12.50 -27.43 55.58
N SER A 13 -11.30 -27.28 56.09
CA SER A 13 -10.03 -27.85 55.63
C SER A 13 -9.95 -29.34 55.93
N SER A 14 -9.37 -30.14 55.02
CA SER A 14 -8.55 -31.30 55.42
C SER A 14 -7.58 -31.71 54.32
N LEU A 15 -6.31 -31.82 54.73
CA LEU A 15 -5.19 -32.38 54.00
C LEU A 15 -5.39 -33.86 53.64
N GLY A 16 -4.84 -34.28 52.51
CA GLY A 16 -4.63 -35.69 52.15
C GLY A 16 -3.61 -35.79 51.02
N ALA A 17 -2.43 -36.30 51.34
CA ALA A 17 -1.26 -36.35 50.47
C ALA A 17 -1.17 -37.66 49.65
N SER A 18 -0.54 -37.53 48.48
CA SER A 18 0.31 -38.52 47.79
C SER A 18 -0.34 -39.71 47.06
N SER A 19 -0.19 -39.72 45.73
CA SER A 19 0.69 -40.70 45.07
C SER A 19 1.03 -40.27 43.64
N ARG A 20 2.33 -40.31 43.34
CA ARG A 20 2.96 -40.04 42.05
C ARG A 20 2.45 -40.99 40.95
N THR A 21 2.20 -40.47 39.75
CA THR A 21 2.72 -41.09 38.52
C THR A 21 3.00 -40.01 37.48
N SER A 22 4.24 -40.01 36.99
CA SER A 22 4.83 -39.15 35.98
C SER A 22 4.43 -39.56 34.56
N ILE A 23 4.15 -38.58 33.70
CA ILE A 23 4.44 -38.43 32.25
C ILE A 23 3.97 -36.99 31.97
N GLY A 24 4.80 -35.98 31.67
CA GLY A 24 5.73 -35.93 30.55
C GLY A 24 5.13 -35.07 29.42
N ALA A 25 4.84 -33.78 29.67
CA ALA A 25 4.48 -32.80 28.65
C ALA A 25 5.18 -31.47 28.94
N VAL A 26 6.24 -31.19 28.17
CA VAL A 26 6.96 -29.92 28.19
C VAL A 26 6.12 -28.89 27.42
N THR A 27 5.21 -28.22 28.12
CA THR A 27 4.64 -26.94 27.66
C THR A 27 5.61 -25.83 28.00
N ARG A 28 6.37 -25.36 27.02
CA ARG A 28 7.17 -24.14 27.13
C ARG A 28 6.22 -22.94 27.06
N ALA A 29 5.63 -22.60 28.21
CA ALA A 29 4.90 -21.36 28.43
C ALA A 29 5.90 -20.19 28.42
N GLY A 30 6.17 -19.66 27.22
CA GLY A 30 6.76 -18.33 27.06
C GLY A 30 5.69 -17.29 27.33
N ARG A 31 5.75 -16.67 28.51
CA ARG A 31 4.95 -15.48 28.86
C ARG A 31 5.26 -14.35 27.88
N PHE A 32 4.48 -14.20 26.82
CA PHE A 32 4.35 -12.92 26.12
C PHE A 32 3.22 -12.14 26.79
N GLY A 33 3.57 -11.41 27.85
CA GLY A 33 2.74 -10.30 28.31
C GLY A 33 2.93 -9.13 27.34
N PRO A 34 1.88 -8.37 26.99
CA PRO A 34 2.04 -7.15 26.21
C PRO A 34 2.78 -6.12 27.08
N SER A 35 4.07 -5.94 26.81
CA SER A 35 4.82 -4.78 27.29
C SER A 35 4.31 -3.55 26.54
N SER A 36 3.22 -2.96 27.00
CA SER A 36 2.77 -1.63 26.60
C SER A 36 3.78 -0.60 27.12
N ARG A 37 4.88 -0.41 26.39
CA ARG A 37 5.71 0.78 26.52
C ARG A 37 5.17 1.81 25.55
N VAL A 38 4.22 2.60 26.02
CA VAL A 38 3.95 3.92 25.44
C VAL A 38 5.29 4.69 25.52
N PRO A 39 5.86 5.18 24.41
CA PRO A 39 7.00 6.07 24.51
C PRO A 39 6.50 7.35 25.18
N HIS A 40 6.99 7.66 26.38
CA HIS A 40 6.77 8.96 26.99
C HIS A 40 7.24 10.03 26.02
N ALA A 41 6.31 10.87 25.54
CA ALA A 41 6.61 12.13 24.88
C ALA A 41 7.57 12.91 25.79
N ARG A 42 8.84 13.00 25.40
CA ARG A 42 9.81 13.83 26.11
C ARG A 42 9.42 15.28 25.85
N SER A 43 9.22 16.03 26.92
CA SER A 43 9.03 17.48 26.98
C SER A 43 10.00 18.24 26.06
N PRO A 44 9.60 19.38 25.49
CA PRO A 44 10.33 20.04 24.42
C PRO A 44 11.65 20.60 24.93
N LEU A 45 12.76 19.97 24.52
CA LEU A 45 14.06 20.62 24.57
C LEU A 45 14.04 21.74 23.56
N ARG A 46 14.16 22.99 24.04
CA ARG A 46 14.34 24.21 23.24
C ARG A 46 15.31 23.93 22.08
N ALA A 47 14.80 23.84 20.87
CA ALA A 47 15.62 23.84 19.67
C ALA A 47 16.32 25.20 19.59
N ARG A 48 17.65 25.22 19.73
CA ARG A 48 18.44 26.38 19.38
C ARG A 48 18.33 26.57 17.88
N ALA A 49 17.91 27.76 17.47
CA ALA A 49 17.95 28.20 16.09
C ALA A 49 19.41 28.19 15.60
N GLY A 50 19.72 27.35 14.61
CA GLY A 50 21.03 27.35 13.95
C GLY A 50 21.55 25.95 13.63
N ASP A 51 20.91 25.25 12.70
CA ASP A 51 21.61 24.70 11.53
C ASP A 51 20.58 24.33 10.46
N ARG A 52 20.75 24.82 9.23
CA ARG A 52 19.88 24.45 8.10
C ARG A 52 20.46 23.19 7.47
N ASP A 53 20.31 22.05 8.16
CA ASP A 53 20.62 20.77 7.56
C ASP A 53 19.62 20.47 6.44
N ARG A 54 20.12 20.54 5.21
CA ARG A 54 19.45 20.01 4.02
C ARG A 54 19.19 18.53 4.24
N VAL A 55 17.95 18.19 4.57
CA VAL A 55 17.46 16.81 4.48
C VAL A 55 17.71 16.32 3.04
N PRO A 56 18.48 15.24 2.83
CA PRO A 56 18.73 14.72 1.50
C PRO A 56 17.40 14.34 0.83
N ASP A 57 17.19 14.84 -0.38
CA ASP A 57 16.06 14.45 -1.23
C ASP A 57 16.35 13.03 -1.73
N GLY A 58 16.06 12.02 -0.89
CA GLY A 58 16.50 10.62 -1.05
C GLY A 58 16.10 9.96 -2.38
N ASP A 59 15.12 10.51 -3.08
CA ASP A 59 14.68 10.03 -4.40
C ASP A 59 15.61 10.44 -5.56
N LYS A 60 16.37 11.54 -5.44
CA LYS A 60 17.09 12.12 -6.60
C LYS A 60 18.28 11.28 -7.09
N ASN A 61 18.74 10.32 -6.29
CA ASN A 61 19.84 9.41 -6.62
C ASN A 61 19.39 7.93 -6.71
N SER A 62 18.09 7.65 -6.71
CA SER A 62 17.59 6.28 -6.84
C SER A 62 17.85 5.74 -8.25
N ARG A 63 18.50 4.58 -8.35
CA ARG A 63 18.71 3.86 -9.63
C ARG A 63 17.40 3.47 -10.33
N TYR A 64 16.27 3.55 -9.63
CA TYR A 64 14.95 3.20 -10.12
C TYR A 64 14.19 4.37 -10.74
N TYR A 65 14.59 5.61 -10.45
CA TYR A 65 13.88 6.80 -10.92
C TYR A 65 14.81 7.65 -11.78
N SER A 66 15.37 7.02 -12.82
CA SER A 66 16.31 7.63 -13.77
C SER A 66 15.85 7.40 -15.22
N GLU A 67 16.40 8.20 -16.14
CA GLU A 67 16.20 8.00 -17.58
C GLU A 67 16.67 6.62 -18.03
N SER A 68 17.78 6.14 -17.49
CA SER A 68 18.26 4.76 -17.73
C SER A 68 17.28 3.69 -17.25
N ALA A 69 16.49 3.95 -16.21
CA ALA A 69 15.46 3.03 -15.72
C ALA A 69 14.19 3.04 -16.58
N ALA A 70 13.96 4.08 -17.37
CA ALA A 70 12.87 4.14 -18.35
C ALA A 70 13.19 3.38 -19.65
N GLY A 71 14.48 3.16 -19.94
CA GLY A 71 14.93 2.50 -21.16
C GLY A 71 14.70 3.35 -22.42
N PRO A 72 14.86 2.77 -23.63
CA PRO A 72 14.62 3.47 -24.88
C PRO A 72 13.22 4.08 -24.97
N ALA A 73 13.10 5.25 -25.60
CA ALA A 73 11.82 5.94 -25.80
C ALA A 73 10.87 5.13 -26.71
N GLU A 74 11.42 4.52 -27.76
CA GLU A 74 10.67 3.80 -28.79
C GLU A 74 10.28 2.38 -28.33
N LEU A 75 9.04 2.00 -28.61
CA LEU A 75 8.48 0.69 -28.24
C LEU A 75 9.23 -0.48 -28.90
N ASP A 76 9.59 -0.35 -30.17
CA ASP A 76 10.29 -1.40 -30.91
C ASP A 76 11.66 -1.69 -30.28
N SER A 77 12.38 -0.65 -29.90
CA SER A 77 13.66 -0.76 -29.17
C SER A 77 13.51 -1.47 -27.81
N LEU A 78 12.41 -1.23 -27.10
CA LEU A 78 12.10 -1.93 -25.84
C LEU A 78 11.77 -3.41 -26.06
N LEU A 79 11.01 -3.73 -27.12
CA LEU A 79 10.68 -5.10 -27.50
C LEU A 79 11.92 -5.88 -27.92
N GLU A 80 12.81 -5.28 -28.71
CA GLU A 80 14.07 -5.91 -29.10
C GLU A 80 14.96 -6.24 -27.89
N LEU A 81 15.06 -5.30 -26.94
CA LEU A 81 15.80 -5.52 -25.69
C LEU A 81 15.22 -6.69 -24.89
N TYR A 82 13.89 -6.73 -24.75
CA TYR A 82 13.18 -7.82 -24.09
C TYR A 82 13.43 -9.17 -24.78
N LEU A 83 13.21 -9.25 -26.10
CA LEU A 83 13.39 -10.48 -26.87
C LEU A 83 14.85 -10.96 -26.86
N SER A 84 15.82 -10.03 -26.84
CA SER A 84 17.23 -10.35 -26.68
C SER A 84 17.54 -11.00 -25.33
N LYS A 85 16.92 -10.49 -24.26
CA LYS A 85 17.04 -11.08 -22.92
C LYS A 85 16.39 -12.46 -22.84
N CYS A 86 15.23 -12.65 -23.47
CA CYS A 86 14.59 -13.97 -23.55
C CYS A 86 15.48 -15.01 -24.25
N ARG A 87 16.12 -14.63 -25.37
CA ARG A 87 17.09 -15.50 -26.06
C ARG A 87 18.29 -15.84 -25.18
N SER A 88 18.80 -14.87 -24.44
CA SER A 88 19.95 -15.05 -23.54
C SER A 88 19.61 -15.98 -22.35
N ASN A 89 18.45 -15.79 -21.74
CA ASN A 89 17.97 -16.64 -20.65
C ASN A 89 17.72 -18.08 -21.13
N ALA A 90 17.08 -18.25 -22.29
CA ALA A 90 16.87 -19.57 -22.89
C ALA A 90 18.20 -20.30 -23.16
N ALA A 91 19.24 -19.58 -23.61
CA ALA A 91 20.57 -20.14 -23.80
C ALA A 91 21.22 -20.55 -22.46
N ALA A 92 21.09 -19.73 -21.42
CA ALA A 92 21.61 -20.04 -20.09
C ALA A 92 20.91 -21.25 -19.44
N ASP A 93 19.60 -21.35 -19.59
CA ASP A 93 18.80 -22.48 -19.08
C ASP A 93 19.13 -23.78 -19.83
N ALA A 94 19.29 -23.72 -21.17
CA ALA A 94 19.73 -24.86 -21.96
C ALA A 94 21.13 -25.35 -21.54
N ALA A 95 22.05 -24.42 -21.24
CA ALA A 95 23.39 -24.75 -20.76
C ALA A 95 23.36 -25.41 -19.36
N ARG A 96 22.53 -24.90 -18.43
CA ARG A 96 22.31 -25.52 -17.11
C ARG A 96 21.71 -26.92 -17.22
N ALA A 97 20.68 -27.09 -18.05
CA ALA A 97 20.06 -28.39 -18.27
C ALA A 97 21.03 -29.41 -18.91
N ALA A 98 21.98 -28.95 -19.71
CA ALA A 98 23.05 -29.81 -20.26
C ALA A 98 24.07 -30.23 -19.20
N LEU A 99 24.35 -29.37 -18.20
CA LEU A 99 25.25 -29.66 -17.08
C LEU A 99 24.61 -30.54 -16.00
N GLU A 100 23.30 -30.46 -15.81
CA GLU A 100 22.55 -31.22 -14.80
C GLU A 100 22.12 -32.62 -15.26
N ARG A 101 22.37 -33.01 -16.52
CA ARG A 101 22.09 -34.37 -17.00
C ARG A 101 23.14 -35.36 -16.51
N PRO A 102 22.80 -36.32 -15.61
CA PRO A 102 23.60 -37.53 -15.51
C PRO A 102 23.43 -38.32 -16.80
N SER A 103 24.49 -38.99 -17.23
CA SER A 103 24.53 -39.88 -18.39
C SER A 103 23.48 -40.99 -18.28
N ALA A 104 22.30 -40.78 -18.86
CA ALA A 104 21.30 -41.80 -19.11
C ALA A 104 20.53 -41.49 -20.41
N GLU A 105 20.17 -42.57 -21.10
CA GLU A 105 19.67 -42.68 -22.48
C GLU A 105 18.45 -41.82 -22.86
N PRO A 106 18.21 -41.57 -24.16
CA PRO A 106 17.20 -40.62 -24.62
C PRO A 106 15.78 -41.16 -24.42
N SER A 107 15.00 -40.49 -23.58
CA SER A 107 13.54 -40.68 -23.50
C SER A 107 12.82 -39.85 -24.58
N PRO A 108 11.98 -40.44 -25.44
CA PRO A 108 11.21 -39.70 -26.44
C PRO A 108 9.90 -39.22 -25.82
N ALA A 109 9.90 -38.01 -25.27
CA ALA A 109 8.71 -37.19 -25.10
C ALA A 109 9.14 -35.74 -24.87
N SER A 110 9.63 -35.09 -25.93
CA SER A 110 9.68 -33.63 -25.95
C SER A 110 8.24 -33.13 -25.84
N ILE A 111 7.89 -32.55 -24.69
CA ILE A 111 6.69 -31.73 -24.55
C ILE A 111 6.72 -30.73 -25.71
N PRO A 112 5.72 -30.69 -26.60
CA PRO A 112 5.73 -29.74 -27.71
C PRO A 112 5.84 -28.32 -27.14
N PRO A 113 6.58 -27.40 -27.79
CA PRO A 113 6.56 -26.01 -27.37
C PRO A 113 5.09 -25.57 -27.32
N ARG A 114 4.63 -25.13 -26.15
CA ARG A 114 3.31 -24.50 -26.03
C ARG A 114 3.27 -23.43 -27.12
N GLY A 115 2.31 -23.51 -28.05
CA GLY A 115 2.02 -22.40 -28.97
C GLY A 115 1.88 -21.12 -28.14
N PRO A 116 2.17 -19.93 -28.70
CA PRO A 116 2.39 -18.71 -27.93
C PRO A 116 1.21 -18.49 -27.00
N SER A 117 1.40 -18.84 -25.72
CA SER A 117 0.38 -18.63 -24.71
C SER A 117 0.24 -17.13 -24.59
N ALA A 118 -0.98 -16.60 -24.76
CA ALA A 118 -1.24 -15.18 -24.58
C ALA A 118 -0.58 -14.72 -23.27
N GLY A 119 0.23 -13.67 -23.36
CA GLY A 119 0.90 -13.09 -22.20
C GLY A 119 -0.12 -12.65 -21.15
N LYS A 120 0.29 -12.65 -19.90
CA LYS A 120 -0.58 -12.35 -18.76
C LYS A 120 -0.28 -10.96 -18.23
N VAL A 121 -1.31 -10.18 -17.92
CA VAL A 121 -1.14 -8.85 -17.32
C VAL A 121 -1.70 -8.84 -15.91
N TYR A 122 -0.87 -8.46 -14.95
CA TYR A 122 -1.24 -8.29 -13.55
C TYR A 122 -1.07 -6.83 -13.14
N LEU A 123 -2.13 -6.18 -12.63
CA LEU A 123 -1.98 -4.92 -11.89
C LEU A 123 -1.93 -5.25 -10.42
N ILE A 124 -0.87 -4.81 -9.77
CA ILE A 124 -0.54 -5.21 -8.40
C ILE A 124 -0.44 -3.97 -7.52
N GLY A 125 -1.25 -3.93 -6.48
CA GLY A 125 -1.12 -2.99 -5.39
C GLY A 125 0.07 -3.33 -4.51
N THR A 126 0.98 -2.37 -4.38
CA THR A 126 2.24 -2.55 -3.64
C THR A 126 2.15 -2.13 -2.18
N GLY A 127 1.02 -1.54 -1.76
CA GLY A 127 0.92 -0.94 -0.44
C GLY A 127 1.45 0.50 -0.42
N PRO A 128 1.37 1.19 0.74
CA PRO A 128 1.76 2.60 0.87
C PRO A 128 3.27 2.87 0.88
N GLY A 129 4.11 1.85 1.04
CA GLY A 129 5.56 1.99 0.94
C GLY A 129 6.35 0.91 1.68
N ASP A 130 5.90 0.51 2.87
CA ASP A 130 6.53 -0.58 3.65
C ASP A 130 6.43 -1.93 2.90
N PRO A 131 7.55 -2.62 2.61
CA PRO A 131 7.53 -3.95 2.02
C PRO A 131 6.78 -5.00 2.87
N GLY A 132 6.70 -4.82 4.19
CA GLY A 132 5.93 -5.70 5.08
C GLY A 132 4.42 -5.66 4.83
N LEU A 133 3.92 -4.61 4.15
CA LEU A 133 2.52 -4.48 3.76
C LEU A 133 2.22 -5.07 2.37
N LEU A 134 3.23 -5.63 1.70
CA LEU A 134 3.05 -6.31 0.43
C LEU A 134 2.28 -7.62 0.63
N THR A 135 1.27 -7.87 -0.20
CA THR A 135 0.52 -9.13 -0.11
C THR A 135 1.37 -10.31 -0.61
N LEU A 136 1.14 -11.50 -0.07
CA LEU A 136 1.87 -12.71 -0.50
C LEU A 136 1.68 -12.99 -2.00
N LYS A 137 0.48 -12.72 -2.53
CA LYS A 137 0.18 -12.86 -3.96
C LYS A 137 0.97 -11.86 -4.80
N ALA A 138 1.10 -10.61 -4.34
CA ALA A 138 1.89 -9.59 -5.01
C ALA A 138 3.37 -9.99 -5.07
N TYR A 139 3.95 -10.33 -3.93
CA TYR A 139 5.34 -10.80 -3.84
C TYR A 139 5.59 -12.00 -4.77
N HIS A 140 4.70 -12.99 -4.77
CA HIS A 140 4.83 -14.16 -5.63
C HIS A 140 4.88 -13.80 -7.12
N LEU A 141 3.96 -12.96 -7.59
CA LEU A 141 3.91 -12.56 -9.00
C LEU A 141 5.10 -11.70 -9.41
N MET A 142 5.62 -10.88 -8.51
CA MET A 142 6.88 -10.14 -8.71
C MET A 142 8.09 -11.06 -8.91
N GLN A 143 8.06 -12.29 -8.37
CA GLN A 143 9.12 -13.28 -8.60
C GLN A 143 9.03 -13.95 -9.98
N THR A 144 7.84 -13.99 -10.57
CA THR A 144 7.57 -14.71 -11.83
C THR A 144 7.44 -13.80 -13.04
N ALA A 145 7.56 -12.48 -12.85
CA ALA A 145 7.35 -11.50 -13.90
C ALA A 145 8.49 -11.53 -14.92
N ASP A 146 8.16 -11.48 -16.21
CA ASP A 146 9.12 -11.25 -17.28
C ASP A 146 9.40 -9.74 -17.42
N VAL A 147 8.35 -8.93 -17.33
CA VAL A 147 8.42 -7.46 -17.41
C VAL A 147 7.68 -6.83 -16.23
N VAL A 148 8.30 -5.84 -15.58
CA VAL A 148 7.74 -5.09 -14.46
C VAL A 148 7.66 -3.61 -14.81
N LEU A 149 6.45 -3.06 -14.93
CA LEU A 149 6.21 -1.63 -15.16
C LEU A 149 5.86 -0.98 -13.82
N TYR A 150 6.58 0.07 -13.43
CA TYR A 150 6.39 0.73 -12.14
C TYR A 150 6.47 2.25 -12.26
N ASP A 151 5.88 2.94 -11.30
CA ASP A 151 5.93 4.40 -11.20
C ASP A 151 6.53 4.86 -9.86
N ARG A 152 6.57 6.17 -9.66
CA ARG A 152 7.26 6.81 -8.54
C ARG A 152 6.65 6.48 -7.17
N LEU A 153 5.40 6.02 -7.12
CA LEU A 153 4.75 5.70 -5.84
C LEU A 153 5.13 4.33 -5.29
N VAL A 154 5.80 3.49 -6.07
CA VAL A 154 6.32 2.19 -5.61
C VAL A 154 7.67 2.42 -4.95
N SER A 155 7.81 2.06 -3.67
CA SER A 155 9.03 2.34 -2.90
C SER A 155 10.25 1.56 -3.42
N PRO A 156 11.48 2.10 -3.30
CA PRO A 156 12.70 1.39 -3.68
C PRO A 156 12.87 0.04 -2.96
N GLN A 157 12.43 -0.04 -1.70
CA GLN A 157 12.51 -1.26 -0.89
C GLN A 157 11.63 -2.39 -1.45
N ILE A 158 10.49 -2.04 -2.06
CA ILE A 158 9.63 -3.02 -2.77
C ILE A 158 10.24 -3.40 -4.11
N LEU A 159 10.81 -2.43 -4.84
CA LEU A 159 11.48 -2.69 -6.12
C LEU A 159 12.69 -3.63 -5.96
N ASP A 160 13.40 -3.55 -4.84
CA ASP A 160 14.47 -4.47 -4.47
C ASP A 160 14.02 -5.93 -4.29
N LEU A 161 12.72 -6.17 -4.10
CA LEU A 161 12.16 -7.53 -4.01
C LEU A 161 11.82 -8.12 -5.38
N VAL A 162 11.84 -7.35 -6.47
CA VAL A 162 11.55 -7.85 -7.82
C VAL A 162 12.61 -8.87 -8.24
N SER A 163 12.19 -9.91 -8.97
CA SER A 163 13.12 -10.91 -9.51
C SER A 163 14.21 -10.27 -10.35
N THR A 164 15.45 -10.70 -10.14
CA THR A 164 16.61 -10.22 -10.92
C THR A 164 16.52 -10.59 -12.40
N ASN A 165 15.68 -11.56 -12.76
CA ASN A 165 15.47 -11.98 -14.13
C ASN A 165 14.47 -11.07 -14.88
N SER A 166 13.65 -10.30 -14.16
CA SER A 166 12.66 -9.41 -14.74
C SER A 166 13.30 -8.21 -15.44
N THR A 167 12.68 -7.73 -16.52
CA THR A 167 12.99 -6.43 -17.13
C THR A 167 12.14 -5.37 -16.45
N MET A 168 12.77 -4.44 -15.74
CA MET A 168 12.09 -3.36 -15.02
C MET A 168 12.04 -2.09 -15.88
N LEU A 169 10.85 -1.50 -16.01
CA LEU A 169 10.60 -0.29 -16.81
C LEU A 169 9.90 0.77 -15.96
N TYR A 170 10.57 1.90 -15.76
CA TYR A 170 9.98 3.06 -15.10
C TYR A 170 9.04 3.81 -16.07
N VAL A 171 7.80 4.05 -15.65
CA VAL A 171 6.76 4.70 -16.46
C VAL A 171 6.14 5.94 -15.82
N GLY A 172 6.73 6.44 -14.72
CA GLY A 172 6.21 7.59 -13.98
C GLY A 172 6.48 8.95 -14.63
N LYS A 173 5.72 9.97 -14.22
CA LYS A 173 5.95 11.38 -14.60
C LYS A 173 7.08 11.97 -13.74
N GLN A 174 8.15 12.47 -14.35
CA GLN A 174 9.17 13.26 -13.66
C GLN A 174 9.42 14.56 -14.42
N SER A 175 9.47 15.67 -13.68
CA SER A 175 9.86 16.97 -14.22
C SER A 175 11.26 16.86 -14.85
N GLY A 176 11.35 17.13 -16.16
CA GLY A 176 12.60 17.10 -16.92
C GLY A 176 12.84 15.85 -17.79
N TYR A 177 11.95 14.86 -17.79
CA TYR A 177 12.13 13.61 -18.55
C TYR A 177 10.92 13.26 -19.42
N HIS A 178 11.13 12.44 -20.46
CA HIS A 178 10.05 11.89 -21.30
C HIS A 178 9.05 11.12 -20.43
N THR A 179 7.96 11.79 -20.11
CA THR A 179 6.86 11.23 -19.34
C THR A 179 5.99 10.38 -20.26
N ARG A 180 5.80 9.10 -19.95
CA ARG A 180 4.92 8.24 -20.74
C ARG A 180 3.46 8.62 -20.52
N THR A 181 2.70 8.66 -21.61
CA THR A 181 1.24 8.82 -21.56
C THR A 181 0.59 7.52 -21.10
N GLN A 182 -0.69 7.58 -20.72
CA GLN A 182 -1.43 6.38 -20.33
C GLN A 182 -1.51 5.38 -21.50
N ASP A 183 -1.82 5.88 -22.69
CA ASP A 183 -1.91 5.11 -23.93
C ASP A 183 -0.57 4.44 -24.29
N GLU A 184 0.56 5.11 -24.05
CA GLU A 184 1.90 4.52 -24.25
C GLU A 184 2.18 3.37 -23.28
N ILE A 185 1.76 3.52 -22.01
CA ILE A 185 1.89 2.44 -21.01
C ILE A 185 1.06 1.23 -21.42
N GLU A 186 -0.17 1.47 -21.87
CA GLU A 186 -1.06 0.43 -22.37
C GLU A 186 -0.49 -0.26 -23.62
N ALA A 187 0.00 0.51 -24.59
CA ALA A 187 0.65 -0.01 -25.80
C ALA A 187 1.86 -0.89 -25.47
N MET A 188 2.69 -0.49 -24.50
CA MET A 188 3.79 -1.31 -24.00
C MET A 188 3.30 -2.64 -23.42
N MET A 189 2.30 -2.62 -22.53
CA MET A 189 1.77 -3.83 -21.92
C MET A 189 1.19 -4.78 -22.98
N LEU A 190 0.43 -4.26 -23.94
CA LEU A 190 -0.14 -5.03 -25.04
C LEU A 190 0.95 -5.68 -25.91
N ALA A 191 1.98 -4.92 -26.27
CA ALA A 191 3.06 -5.42 -27.12
C ALA A 191 3.86 -6.53 -26.43
N PHE A 192 4.18 -6.38 -25.14
CA PHE A 192 4.82 -7.46 -24.38
C PHE A 192 3.90 -8.67 -24.23
N ALA A 193 2.60 -8.45 -23.99
CA ALA A 193 1.63 -9.54 -23.80
C ALA A 193 1.42 -10.34 -25.09
N ALA A 194 1.38 -9.67 -26.24
CA ALA A 194 1.32 -10.29 -27.56
C ALA A 194 2.56 -11.18 -27.85
N ASN A 195 3.70 -10.88 -27.21
CA ASN A 195 4.92 -11.68 -27.27
C ASN A 195 5.03 -12.70 -26.11
N GLY A 196 3.92 -13.03 -25.45
CA GLY A 196 3.84 -14.09 -24.44
C GLY A 196 4.41 -13.71 -23.06
N ALA A 197 4.75 -12.44 -22.83
CA ALA A 197 5.33 -12.01 -21.56
C ALA A 197 4.31 -12.07 -20.41
N THR A 198 4.80 -12.44 -19.23
CA THR A 198 4.12 -12.20 -17.94
C THR A 198 4.48 -10.80 -17.46
N ILE A 199 3.50 -9.90 -17.48
CA ILE A 199 3.65 -8.49 -17.14
C ILE A 199 3.09 -8.22 -15.76
N VAL A 200 3.86 -7.50 -14.95
CA VAL A 200 3.44 -6.97 -13.66
C VAL A 200 3.50 -5.45 -13.70
N ARG A 201 2.33 -4.81 -13.62
CA ARG A 201 2.17 -3.36 -13.45
C ARG A 201 2.05 -3.07 -11.95
N LEU A 202 3.15 -2.61 -11.35
CA LEU A 202 3.18 -2.20 -9.94
C LEU A 202 2.59 -0.81 -9.78
N LYS A 203 1.67 -0.66 -8.84
CA LYS A 203 0.98 0.59 -8.50
C LYS A 203 1.07 0.83 -7.00
N GLY A 204 1.38 2.06 -6.59
CA GLY A 204 1.42 2.45 -5.18
C GLY A 204 0.03 2.32 -4.54
N GLY A 205 -0.04 1.81 -3.31
CA GLY A 205 -1.28 1.57 -2.59
C GLY A 205 -2.09 0.42 -3.19
N ASP A 206 -3.33 0.71 -3.59
CA ASP A 206 -4.25 -0.24 -4.23
C ASP A 206 -4.56 0.20 -5.68
N PRO A 207 -4.58 -0.70 -6.68
CA PRO A 207 -4.79 -0.34 -8.08
C PRO A 207 -6.12 0.37 -8.36
N LEU A 208 -7.15 0.07 -7.56
CA LEU A 208 -8.54 0.50 -7.79
C LEU A 208 -8.96 1.64 -6.85
N VAL A 209 -8.09 2.11 -5.96
CA VAL A 209 -8.32 3.29 -5.12
C VAL A 209 -7.50 4.46 -5.64
N PHE A 210 -8.11 5.32 -6.45
CA PHE A 210 -7.47 6.47 -7.13
C PHE A 210 -6.21 6.13 -7.94
N GLY A 211 -6.02 4.86 -8.30
CA GLY A 211 -4.85 4.36 -9.03
C GLY A 211 -5.04 4.30 -10.55
N ARG A 212 -6.23 4.62 -11.09
CA ARG A 212 -6.59 4.46 -12.52
C ARG A 212 -6.51 3.00 -13.03
N GLY A 213 -6.54 2.01 -12.14
CA GLY A 213 -6.49 0.60 -12.56
C GLY A 213 -7.69 0.17 -13.42
N GLY A 214 -8.86 0.78 -13.22
CA GLY A 214 -10.04 0.50 -14.04
C GLY A 214 -9.88 0.91 -15.51
N GLU A 215 -9.25 2.06 -15.77
CA GLU A 215 -8.96 2.54 -17.13
C GLU A 215 -8.01 1.57 -17.85
N GLU A 216 -6.92 1.16 -17.18
CA GLU A 216 -5.96 0.18 -17.70
C GLU A 216 -6.63 -1.17 -17.99
N MET A 217 -7.56 -1.62 -17.13
CA MET A 217 -8.32 -2.86 -17.36
C MET A 217 -9.20 -2.75 -18.60
N GLU A 218 -9.98 -1.68 -18.73
CA GLU A 218 -10.89 -1.47 -19.85
C GLU A 218 -10.13 -1.41 -21.19
N ALA A 219 -9.04 -0.66 -21.23
CA ALA A 219 -8.24 -0.48 -22.44
C ALA A 219 -7.60 -1.80 -22.94
N LEU A 220 -7.14 -2.65 -22.02
CA LEU A 220 -6.55 -3.95 -22.35
C LEU A 220 -7.62 -4.99 -22.70
N ALA A 221 -8.74 -5.00 -21.97
CA ALA A 221 -9.88 -5.89 -22.25
C ALA A 221 -10.48 -5.62 -23.64
N ALA A 222 -10.59 -4.35 -24.04
CA ALA A 222 -11.05 -3.95 -25.38
C ALA A 222 -10.17 -4.51 -26.52
N ARG A 223 -8.95 -4.97 -26.21
CA ARG A 223 -8.00 -5.55 -27.16
C ARG A 223 -7.78 -7.05 -26.93
N GLY A 224 -8.67 -7.70 -26.18
CA GLY A 224 -8.66 -9.15 -25.98
C GLY A 224 -7.66 -9.67 -24.95
N HIS A 225 -7.09 -8.79 -24.10
CA HIS A 225 -6.17 -9.20 -23.06
C HIS A 225 -6.84 -9.20 -21.68
N GLU A 226 -6.83 -10.35 -21.01
CA GLU A 226 -7.32 -10.49 -19.63
C GLU A 226 -6.34 -9.82 -18.66
N VAL A 227 -6.89 -8.95 -17.80
CA VAL A 227 -6.14 -8.25 -16.77
C VAL A 227 -6.54 -8.74 -15.39
N ARG A 228 -5.56 -9.18 -14.59
CA ARG A 228 -5.80 -9.68 -13.23
C ARG A 228 -5.35 -8.68 -12.19
N ILE A 229 -6.27 -8.33 -11.29
CA ILE A 229 -5.97 -7.43 -10.16
C ILE A 229 -5.46 -8.23 -8.95
N VAL A 230 -4.41 -7.70 -8.34
CA VAL A 230 -4.02 -8.05 -6.97
C VAL A 230 -4.18 -6.81 -6.11
N PRO A 231 -5.12 -6.82 -5.14
CA PRO A 231 -5.33 -5.68 -4.28
C PRO A 231 -4.10 -5.43 -3.40
N GLY A 232 -3.92 -4.17 -3.02
CA GLY A 232 -2.89 -3.73 -2.10
C GLY A 232 -3.48 -3.01 -0.89
N ILE A 233 -2.67 -2.81 0.14
CA ILE A 233 -3.07 -1.98 1.26
C ILE A 233 -3.11 -0.53 0.78
N THR A 234 -4.28 0.10 0.76
CA THR A 234 -4.38 1.52 0.39
C THR A 234 -3.75 2.42 1.47
N ALA A 235 -3.30 3.61 1.08
CA ALA A 235 -2.64 4.55 1.99
C ALA A 235 -3.47 4.87 3.23
N ALA A 236 -4.79 5.05 3.10
CA ALA A 236 -5.70 5.27 4.23
C ALA A 236 -5.58 4.18 5.30
N ALA A 237 -5.60 2.91 4.89
CA ALA A 237 -5.57 1.78 5.82
C ALA A 237 -4.18 1.60 6.46
N GLY A 238 -3.12 1.68 5.65
CA GLY A 238 -1.75 1.50 6.14
C GLY A 238 -1.33 2.62 7.09
N VAL A 239 -1.48 3.88 6.67
CA VAL A 239 -1.15 5.05 7.51
C VAL A 239 -2.02 5.11 8.75
N GLY A 240 -3.34 4.86 8.62
CA GLY A 240 -4.23 4.82 9.78
C GLY A 240 -3.77 3.80 10.82
N SER A 241 -3.40 2.59 10.38
CA SER A 241 -2.96 1.52 11.28
C SER A 241 -1.62 1.84 11.97
N GLU A 242 -0.63 2.34 11.22
CA GLU A 242 0.69 2.70 11.76
C GLU A 242 0.62 3.85 12.77
N LEU A 243 -0.25 4.84 12.50
CA LEU A 243 -0.43 5.99 13.38
C LEU A 243 -1.41 5.72 14.53
N GLY A 244 -1.99 4.52 14.61
CA GLY A 244 -3.05 4.22 15.58
C GLY A 244 -4.29 5.13 15.42
N ILE A 245 -4.57 5.57 14.20
CA ILE A 245 -5.78 6.31 13.83
C ILE A 245 -6.78 5.31 13.23
N PRO A 246 -7.72 4.77 14.01
CA PRO A 246 -8.74 3.90 13.45
C PRO A 246 -9.65 4.73 12.55
N LEU A 247 -9.82 4.34 11.29
CA LEU A 247 -10.63 5.13 10.35
C LEU A 247 -12.11 5.21 10.78
N THR A 248 -12.60 4.19 11.49
CA THR A 248 -13.89 4.22 12.19
C THR A 248 -13.68 3.91 13.66
N HIS A 249 -14.52 4.48 14.53
CA HIS A 249 -14.54 4.11 15.94
C HIS A 249 -15.93 4.36 16.52
N ARG A 250 -16.47 3.38 17.24
CA ARG A 250 -17.84 3.44 17.77
C ARG A 250 -18.01 4.68 18.65
N GLY A 251 -19.04 5.47 18.39
CA GLY A 251 -19.31 6.71 19.13
C GLY A 251 -18.36 7.88 18.80
N VAL A 252 -17.51 7.74 17.78
CA VAL A 252 -16.59 8.79 17.32
C VAL A 252 -16.73 9.02 15.81
N ALA A 253 -16.69 7.96 15.01
CA ALA A 253 -16.96 8.04 13.57
C ALA A 253 -17.58 6.73 13.07
N THR A 254 -18.73 6.83 12.41
CA THR A 254 -19.48 5.70 11.84
C THR A 254 -19.21 5.50 10.35
N SER A 255 -18.55 6.45 9.70
CA SER A 255 -18.28 6.47 8.27
C SER A 255 -16.85 6.91 7.97
N VAL A 256 -16.35 6.47 6.82
CA VAL A 256 -15.08 6.91 6.24
C VAL A 256 -15.36 7.33 4.82
N ARG A 257 -14.80 8.48 4.40
CA ARG A 257 -14.80 8.85 2.99
C ARG A 257 -13.39 9.00 2.46
N LEU A 258 -13.10 8.24 1.40
CA LEU A 258 -11.89 8.40 0.61
C LEU A 258 -12.18 9.44 -0.48
N LEU A 259 -11.39 10.51 -0.49
CA LEU A 259 -11.58 11.66 -1.36
C LEU A 259 -10.30 11.92 -2.15
N THR A 260 -10.43 12.51 -3.33
CA THR A 260 -9.30 13.05 -4.08
C THR A 260 -9.33 14.58 -4.02
N GLY A 261 -8.18 15.19 -3.72
CA GLY A 261 -7.98 16.63 -3.79
C GLY A 261 -7.67 17.14 -5.20
N HIS A 262 -7.55 16.24 -6.19
CA HIS A 262 -7.32 16.58 -7.58
C HIS A 262 -8.36 15.89 -8.47
N LEU A 263 -9.03 16.67 -9.32
CA LEU A 263 -9.97 16.13 -10.30
C LEU A 263 -9.25 15.58 -11.52
N ARG A 264 -9.92 14.68 -12.24
CA ARG A 264 -9.51 14.29 -13.60
C ARG A 264 -9.40 15.52 -14.50
N GLU A 265 -8.39 15.53 -15.36
CA GLU A 265 -8.25 16.56 -16.40
C GLU A 265 -9.50 16.55 -17.30
N GLY A 266 -10.17 17.70 -17.43
CA GLY A 266 -11.43 17.83 -18.17
C GLY A 266 -12.71 17.59 -17.36
N ALA A 267 -12.62 17.12 -16.10
CA ALA A 267 -13.82 16.88 -15.25
C ALA A 267 -14.67 18.15 -15.04
N ALA A 268 -14.04 19.32 -14.95
CA ALA A 268 -14.77 20.59 -14.84
C ALA A 268 -15.57 20.93 -16.12
N LYS A 269 -15.07 20.55 -17.30
CA LYS A 269 -15.77 20.76 -18.57
C LYS A 269 -16.94 19.79 -18.72
N GLU A 270 -16.74 18.53 -18.33
CA GLU A 270 -17.77 17.49 -18.34
C GLU A 270 -18.88 17.77 -17.31
N ALA A 271 -18.52 18.24 -16.11
CA ALA A 271 -19.48 18.68 -15.11
C ALA A 271 -20.30 19.89 -15.61
N ALA A 272 -19.68 20.79 -16.39
CA ALA A 272 -20.38 21.92 -17.00
C ALA A 272 -21.30 21.53 -18.17
N SER A 273 -21.05 20.40 -18.85
CA SER A 273 -21.94 19.88 -19.90
C SER A 273 -23.18 19.16 -19.37
N GLY A 274 -23.23 18.77 -18.10
CA GLY A 274 -24.36 18.05 -17.50
C GLY A 274 -24.48 16.57 -17.92
N ASP A 275 -23.67 16.13 -18.89
CA ASP A 275 -23.55 14.75 -19.32
C ASP A 275 -22.51 14.02 -18.44
N GLY A 276 -22.97 13.24 -17.46
CA GLY A 276 -22.13 12.34 -16.65
C GLY A 276 -22.11 12.62 -15.15
N ASN A 277 -21.27 11.86 -14.42
CA ASN A 277 -21.12 11.95 -12.95
C ASN A 277 -19.91 12.78 -12.52
N ALA A 278 -19.43 13.69 -13.38
CA ALA A 278 -18.24 14.47 -13.11
C ALA A 278 -18.47 15.52 -12.02
N VAL A 279 -17.48 15.63 -11.12
CA VAL A 279 -17.49 16.64 -10.06
C VAL A 279 -16.77 17.89 -10.56
N ALA A 280 -17.43 19.06 -10.47
CA ALA A 280 -16.88 20.34 -10.93
C ALA A 280 -15.75 20.87 -10.05
N ASP A 281 -15.81 20.61 -8.74
CA ASP A 281 -14.82 21.04 -7.75
C ASP A 281 -14.64 19.93 -6.68
N ALA A 282 -13.47 19.30 -6.67
CA ALA A 282 -13.12 18.24 -5.71
C ALA A 282 -13.22 18.71 -4.25
N VAL A 283 -12.87 19.97 -3.98
CA VAL A 283 -12.92 20.55 -2.64
C VAL A 283 -14.37 20.78 -2.23
N ASP A 284 -15.20 21.27 -3.15
CA ASP A 284 -16.64 21.47 -2.88
C ASP A 284 -17.34 20.14 -2.60
N PHE A 285 -17.05 19.11 -3.39
CA PHE A 285 -17.58 17.76 -3.17
C PHE A 285 -17.10 17.16 -1.85
N ALA A 286 -15.82 17.35 -1.50
CA ALA A 286 -15.29 16.92 -0.21
C ALA A 286 -16.07 17.54 0.96
N VAL A 287 -16.43 18.82 0.86
CA VAL A 287 -17.10 19.58 1.92
C VAL A 287 -18.59 19.27 1.99
N THR A 288 -19.30 19.28 0.86
CA THR A 288 -20.76 19.03 0.79
C THR A 288 -21.14 17.64 1.27
N SER A 289 -20.20 16.70 1.17
CA SER A 289 -20.41 15.33 1.62
C SER A 289 -20.01 15.13 3.09
N ALA A 290 -19.25 16.05 3.70
CA ALA A 290 -18.64 15.88 5.01
C ALA A 290 -19.63 16.14 6.18
N ASP A 291 -19.54 15.29 7.21
CA ASP A 291 -20.21 15.44 8.49
C ASP A 291 -19.22 15.13 9.63
N LEU A 292 -19.56 15.53 10.86
CA LEU A 292 -18.68 15.40 12.02
C LEU A 292 -18.47 13.95 12.47
N ASP A 293 -19.36 13.03 12.08
CA ASP A 293 -19.31 11.60 12.40
C ASP A 293 -18.58 10.79 11.30
N THR A 294 -17.95 11.48 10.35
CA THR A 294 -17.18 10.89 9.25
C THR A 294 -15.70 11.22 9.36
N THR A 295 -14.85 10.20 9.24
CA THR A 295 -13.41 10.40 9.00
C THR A 295 -13.18 10.68 7.52
N LEU A 296 -12.69 11.87 7.18
CA LEU A 296 -12.31 12.24 5.82
C LEU A 296 -10.85 11.85 5.58
N VAL A 297 -10.61 11.09 4.52
CA VAL A 297 -9.26 10.73 4.07
C VAL A 297 -9.03 11.27 2.67
N VAL A 298 -8.20 12.30 2.55
CA VAL A 298 -8.01 13.04 1.30
C VAL A 298 -6.66 12.70 0.68
N TYR A 299 -6.72 12.02 -0.46
CA TYR A 299 -5.61 11.71 -1.33
C TYR A 299 -5.30 12.92 -2.21
N MET A 300 -4.03 13.10 -2.59
CA MET A 300 -3.61 14.20 -3.49
C MET A 300 -4.07 15.59 -3.01
N GLY A 301 -4.30 15.76 -1.70
CA GLY A 301 -4.91 16.95 -1.11
C GLY A 301 -3.92 18.02 -0.64
N LEU A 302 -2.61 17.77 -0.71
CA LEU A 302 -1.61 18.67 -0.12
C LEU A 302 -1.69 20.10 -0.69
N ALA A 303 -1.78 20.23 -2.02
CA ALA A 303 -1.87 21.53 -2.67
C ALA A 303 -3.22 22.22 -2.44
N THR A 304 -4.29 21.45 -2.25
CA THR A 304 -5.66 21.95 -2.05
C THR A 304 -6.04 22.11 -0.58
N LEU A 305 -5.16 21.73 0.35
CA LEU A 305 -5.39 21.80 1.80
C LEU A 305 -5.83 23.19 2.29
N PRO A 306 -5.23 24.32 1.88
CA PRO A 306 -5.69 25.65 2.34
C PRO A 306 -7.15 25.93 1.95
N ALA A 307 -7.54 25.57 0.72
CA ALA A 307 -8.91 25.74 0.24
C ALA A 307 -9.88 24.78 0.94
N LEU A 308 -9.48 23.52 1.12
CA LEU A 308 -10.26 22.52 1.85
C LEU A 308 -10.55 22.96 3.29
N ALA A 309 -9.53 23.42 4.01
CA ALA A 309 -9.68 23.91 5.38
C ALA A 309 -10.66 25.10 5.44
N ALA A 310 -10.46 26.10 4.59
CA ALA A 310 -11.33 27.27 4.54
C ALA A 310 -12.80 26.91 4.26
N LYS A 311 -13.05 26.01 3.30
CA LYS A 311 -14.41 25.57 2.98
C LYS A 311 -15.05 24.71 4.08
N LEU A 312 -14.30 23.81 4.72
CA LEU A 312 -14.81 23.04 5.85
C LEU A 312 -15.23 23.96 7.00
N LEU A 313 -14.40 24.95 7.36
CA LEU A 313 -14.73 25.95 8.37
C LEU A 313 -15.99 26.75 8.00
N ALA A 314 -16.07 27.21 6.74
CA ALA A 314 -17.24 27.94 6.25
C ALA A 314 -18.54 27.09 6.26
N SER A 315 -18.41 25.76 6.13
CA SER A 315 -19.54 24.82 6.22
C SER A 315 -19.96 24.48 7.65
N GLY A 316 -19.28 25.01 8.67
CA GLY A 316 -19.62 24.85 10.08
C GLY A 316 -18.81 23.79 10.83
N PHE A 317 -17.72 23.26 10.25
CA PHE A 317 -16.79 22.42 11.01
C PHE A 317 -16.13 23.24 12.13
N PRO A 318 -16.01 22.69 13.36
CA PRO A 318 -15.26 23.34 14.44
C PRO A 318 -13.81 23.62 14.03
N ALA A 319 -13.30 24.80 14.39
CA ALA A 319 -11.92 25.20 14.10
C ALA A 319 -10.88 24.25 14.72
N ASP A 320 -11.24 23.61 15.83
CA ASP A 320 -10.43 22.63 16.54
C ASP A 320 -10.61 21.18 16.04
N THR A 321 -11.28 20.97 14.90
CA THR A 321 -11.44 19.64 14.30
C THR A 321 -10.07 18.99 14.09
N PRO A 322 -9.81 17.81 14.66
CA PRO A 322 -8.51 17.15 14.57
C PRO A 322 -8.16 16.75 13.14
N ALA A 323 -6.90 16.94 12.77
CA ALA A 323 -6.40 16.59 11.46
C ALA A 323 -4.91 16.21 11.51
N VAL A 324 -4.48 15.42 10.52
CA VAL A 324 -3.07 15.07 10.31
C VAL A 324 -2.74 15.09 8.82
N ALA A 325 -1.55 15.58 8.49
CA ALA A 325 -0.93 15.42 7.18
C ALA A 325 0.27 14.47 7.30
N VAL A 326 0.34 13.46 6.43
CA VAL A 326 1.36 12.40 6.48
C VAL A 326 2.04 12.29 5.12
N GLU A 327 3.27 12.78 5.02
CA GLU A 327 4.16 12.64 3.87
C GLU A 327 4.84 11.26 3.90
N ARG A 328 4.83 10.54 2.77
CA ARG A 328 5.49 9.23 2.59
C ARG A 328 5.21 8.23 3.72
N GLY A 329 3.94 8.11 4.10
CA GLY A 329 3.54 7.28 5.24
C GLY A 329 3.95 5.80 5.09
N THR A 330 4.19 5.10 6.19
CA THR A 330 4.75 3.74 6.28
C THR A 330 6.20 3.57 5.85
N THR A 331 6.83 4.61 5.28
CA THR A 331 8.24 4.54 4.93
C THR A 331 9.11 5.09 6.06
N HIS A 332 10.39 4.72 6.07
CA HIS A 332 11.38 5.34 6.96
C HIS A 332 11.58 6.86 6.71
N LEU A 333 11.07 7.38 5.59
CA LEU A 333 11.06 8.82 5.25
C LEU A 333 9.74 9.49 5.62
N GLU A 334 8.88 8.82 6.39
CA GLU A 334 7.61 9.36 6.86
C GLU A 334 7.85 10.66 7.66
N ARG A 335 7.05 11.66 7.34
CA ARG A 335 6.96 12.92 8.08
C ARG A 335 5.50 13.24 8.29
N ARG A 336 5.13 13.59 9.51
CA ARG A 336 3.73 13.85 9.87
C ARG A 336 3.58 15.11 10.71
N VAL A 337 2.44 15.77 10.52
CA VAL A 337 2.06 16.99 11.23
C VAL A 337 0.64 16.82 11.71
N PHE A 338 0.48 16.67 13.03
CA PHE A 338 -0.82 16.69 13.70
C PHE A 338 -1.21 18.13 14.03
N SER A 339 -2.46 18.49 13.76
CA SER A 339 -2.98 19.83 14.03
C SER A 339 -4.51 19.84 14.06
N THR A 340 -5.09 21.03 14.07
CA THR A 340 -6.51 21.22 13.78
C THR A 340 -6.70 21.60 12.31
N ILE A 341 -7.90 21.47 11.79
CA ILE A 341 -8.19 21.85 10.41
C ILE A 341 -7.87 23.33 10.13
N GLU A 342 -8.06 24.22 11.11
CA GLU A 342 -7.69 25.63 11.04
C GLU A 342 -6.17 25.83 10.89
N ASN A 343 -5.37 25.11 11.66
CA ASN A 343 -3.92 25.33 11.78
C ASN A 343 -3.07 24.43 10.88
N LEU A 344 -3.64 23.34 10.34
CA LEU A 344 -2.93 22.36 9.53
C LEU A 344 -2.30 22.98 8.26
N PRO A 345 -2.97 23.86 7.48
CA PRO A 345 -2.37 24.44 6.29
C PRO A 345 -1.07 25.21 6.58
N ALA A 346 -1.07 26.05 7.62
CA ALA A 346 0.11 26.80 8.04
C ALA A 346 1.21 25.86 8.55
N SER A 347 0.85 24.88 9.39
CA SER A 347 1.81 23.92 9.96
C SER A 347 2.51 23.10 8.87
N VAL A 348 1.76 22.64 7.86
CA VAL A 348 2.26 21.90 6.69
C VAL A 348 3.20 22.76 5.84
N ALA A 349 2.84 24.03 5.59
CA ALA A 349 3.67 24.97 4.83
C ALA A 349 4.99 25.28 5.56
N THR A 350 4.93 25.54 6.87
CA THR A 350 6.11 25.78 7.71
C THR A 350 7.03 24.57 7.75
N CYS A 351 6.48 23.35 7.86
CA CYS A 351 7.26 22.13 7.85
C CYS A 351 7.77 21.76 6.44
N GLY A 352 7.22 22.33 5.37
CA GLY A 352 7.60 22.02 4.00
C GLY A 352 7.36 20.55 3.65
N LEU A 353 6.19 20.01 3.98
CA LEU A 353 5.78 18.68 3.53
C LEU A 353 5.63 18.67 2.00
N LYS A 354 5.91 17.51 1.39
CA LYS A 354 5.83 17.32 -0.07
C LYS A 354 4.95 16.12 -0.43
N SER A 355 4.52 16.07 -1.68
CA SER A 355 3.83 14.89 -2.21
C SER A 355 4.78 13.69 -2.37
N PRO A 356 4.33 12.46 -2.08
CA PRO A 356 2.96 12.09 -1.70
C PRO A 356 2.66 12.39 -0.23
N THR A 357 1.51 13.05 0.03
CA THR A 357 1.00 13.33 1.37
C THR A 357 -0.48 12.94 1.45
N LEU A 358 -0.84 12.18 2.47
CA LEU A 358 -2.23 11.84 2.82
C LEU A 358 -2.73 12.79 3.91
N LEU A 359 -3.97 13.25 3.80
CA LEU A 359 -4.64 14.01 4.85
C LEU A 359 -5.71 13.13 5.51
N ILE A 360 -5.78 13.15 6.84
CA ILE A 360 -6.87 12.54 7.60
C ILE A 360 -7.47 13.61 8.50
N VAL A 361 -8.78 13.83 8.40
CA VAL A 361 -9.52 14.86 9.15
C VAL A 361 -10.70 14.19 9.84
N GLY A 362 -10.90 14.47 11.13
CA GLY A 362 -12.02 13.97 11.91
C GLY A 362 -11.63 13.58 13.33
N ALA A 363 -12.64 13.32 14.17
CA ALA A 363 -12.46 13.07 15.60
C ALA A 363 -11.57 11.85 15.90
N THR A 364 -11.50 10.86 15.01
CA THR A 364 -10.65 9.66 15.14
C THR A 364 -9.16 9.98 15.24
N VAL A 365 -8.70 11.11 14.69
CA VAL A 365 -7.28 11.50 14.74
C VAL A 365 -6.81 11.72 16.20
N LYS A 366 -7.68 12.19 17.10
CA LYS A 366 -7.38 12.34 18.54
C LYS A 366 -7.06 11.02 19.24
N LEU A 367 -7.50 9.88 18.67
CA LEU A 367 -7.24 8.55 19.24
C LEU A 367 -5.79 8.10 19.01
N SER A 368 -5.09 8.73 18.06
CA SER A 368 -3.68 8.43 17.81
C SER A 368 -2.83 8.64 19.07
N PRO A 369 -1.93 7.71 19.43
CA PRO A 369 -0.95 7.95 20.50
C PRO A 369 -0.03 9.14 20.19
N TRP A 370 0.06 9.55 18.92
CA TRP A 370 0.87 10.66 18.43
C TRP A 370 0.18 12.02 18.51
N TRP A 371 -1.12 12.06 18.86
CA TRP A 371 -1.84 13.31 19.11
C TRP A 371 -1.19 14.08 20.28
N PRO A 372 -0.69 15.31 20.07
CA PRO A 372 0.20 15.95 21.03
C PRO A 372 -0.53 16.58 22.22
N TRP A 373 -1.84 16.84 22.11
CA TRP A 373 -2.61 17.50 23.16
C TRP A 373 -3.35 16.46 24.02
N ARG A 374 -2.80 16.19 25.21
CA ARG A 374 -3.37 15.31 26.22
C ARG A 374 -3.44 16.00 27.58
N ASP A 375 -4.46 15.69 28.37
CA ASP A 375 -4.57 16.16 29.75
C ASP A 375 -3.65 15.37 30.71
N ARG A 376 -3.76 15.63 32.01
CA ARG A 376 -2.97 14.95 33.04
C ARG A 376 -3.32 13.46 33.20
N ALA A 377 -4.53 13.06 32.83
CA ALA A 377 -4.96 11.66 32.83
C ALA A 377 -4.49 10.92 31.57
N GLY A 378 -4.02 11.66 30.57
CA GLY A 378 -3.59 11.13 29.28
C GLY A 378 -4.71 11.13 28.23
N ASP A 379 -5.87 11.69 28.54
CA ASP A 379 -7.00 11.78 27.64
C ASP A 379 -6.76 12.87 26.59
N ALA A 380 -7.19 12.62 25.35
CA ALA A 380 -7.01 13.56 24.25
C ALA A 380 -7.84 14.83 24.48
N VAL A 381 -7.21 16.00 24.38
CA VAL A 381 -7.87 17.30 24.54
C VAL A 381 -7.73 18.16 23.30
N ALA A 382 -8.54 19.22 23.22
CA ALA A 382 -8.41 20.25 22.21
C ALA A 382 -7.09 21.02 22.41
N PRO A 383 -6.45 21.49 21.32
CA PRO A 383 -5.28 22.34 21.43
C PRO A 383 -5.61 23.65 22.15
N PRO A 384 -4.68 24.20 22.96
CA PRO A 384 -4.79 25.56 23.46
C PRO A 384 -4.98 26.55 22.31
N SER A 385 -5.82 27.57 22.52
CA SER A 385 -6.16 28.62 21.55
C SER A 385 -4.96 29.42 21.00
N ALA A 386 -3.79 29.32 21.63
CA ALA A 386 -2.55 29.98 21.23
C ALA A 386 -1.41 29.00 20.89
N SER A 387 -1.72 27.73 20.63
CA SER A 387 -0.68 26.73 20.35
C SER A 387 0.08 27.09 19.06
N PRO A 388 1.43 27.19 19.11
CA PRO A 388 2.20 27.48 17.92
C PRO A 388 2.05 26.35 16.89
N ALA A 389 1.96 26.75 15.63
CA ALA A 389 1.85 25.87 14.47
C ALA A 389 3.19 25.16 14.19
N TYR A 390 3.59 24.17 15.00
CA TYR A 390 4.59 23.17 14.59
C TYR A 390 4.82 22.10 15.66
N ASP A 391 4.68 20.83 15.27
CA ASP A 391 5.46 19.73 15.84
C ASP A 391 5.65 18.69 14.74
N LEU A 392 6.74 18.84 13.98
CA LEU A 392 7.08 17.88 12.94
C LEU A 392 7.52 16.59 13.60
N GLN A 393 6.77 15.53 13.40
CA GLN A 393 7.13 14.20 13.87
C GLN A 393 7.67 13.38 12.69
N THR A 394 8.73 12.61 12.93
CA THR A 394 9.30 11.68 11.96
C THR A 394 8.76 10.27 12.21
N GLY A 395 8.73 9.46 11.14
CA GLY A 395 8.36 8.05 11.19
C GLY A 395 9.24 7.21 12.10
N LEU A 396 8.75 6.02 12.44
CA LEU A 396 9.56 5.00 13.10
C LEU A 396 10.60 4.45 12.10
N PRO A 397 11.73 3.91 12.56
CA PRO A 397 12.63 3.15 11.69
C PRO A 397 11.85 2.01 11.04
N SER A 398 12.02 1.77 9.74
CA SER A 398 11.44 0.61 9.09
C SER A 398 12.00 -0.67 9.73
N GLU A 399 11.15 -1.62 10.08
CA GLU A 399 11.61 -2.98 10.39
C GLU A 399 12.33 -3.55 9.15
N ASP A 400 13.41 -4.31 9.33
CA ASP A 400 14.10 -4.94 8.20
C ASP A 400 13.27 -6.11 7.67
N THR A 401 12.31 -5.78 6.82
CA THR A 401 11.41 -6.75 6.19
C THR A 401 12.07 -7.52 5.06
N ARG A 402 13.20 -7.02 4.52
CA ARG A 402 13.93 -7.67 3.42
C ARG A 402 14.58 -8.96 3.88
N GLU A 403 15.22 -8.95 5.04
CA GLU A 403 15.80 -10.16 5.63
C GLU A 403 14.71 -11.22 5.85
N TRP A 404 13.55 -10.81 6.38
CA TRP A 404 12.41 -11.71 6.58
C TRP A 404 11.94 -12.39 5.28
N PHE A 405 11.71 -11.62 4.21
CA PHE A 405 11.28 -12.20 2.91
C PHE A 405 12.36 -13.10 2.31
N THR A 406 13.64 -12.75 2.48
CA THR A 406 14.77 -13.53 1.96
C THR A 406 14.87 -14.88 2.69
N GLU A 407 14.84 -14.86 4.03
CA GLU A 407 14.90 -16.05 4.88
C GLU A 407 13.70 -16.99 4.66
N HIS A 408 12.51 -16.42 4.46
CA HIS A 408 11.26 -17.19 4.35
C HIS A 408 10.87 -17.51 2.90
N SER A 409 11.70 -17.16 1.92
CA SER A 409 11.49 -17.45 0.49
C SER A 409 11.20 -18.93 0.20
N ARG A 410 11.88 -19.86 0.89
CA ARG A 410 11.62 -21.31 0.80
C ARG A 410 10.24 -21.69 1.36
N THR A 411 9.83 -21.07 2.47
CA THR A 411 8.51 -21.30 3.08
C THR A 411 7.39 -20.78 2.19
N LEU A 412 7.58 -19.59 1.61
CA LEU A 412 6.69 -19.04 0.59
C LEU A 412 6.64 -19.93 -0.67
N GLY A 413 7.77 -20.51 -1.07
CA GLY A 413 7.86 -21.49 -2.14
C GLY A 413 7.11 -22.80 -1.86
N LYS A 414 7.09 -23.27 -0.60
CA LYS A 414 6.30 -24.44 -0.19
C LYS A 414 4.79 -24.15 -0.14
N LEU A 415 4.39 -22.97 0.34
CA LEU A 415 2.99 -22.54 0.30
C LEU A 415 2.45 -22.49 -1.15
N ARG A 416 3.30 -22.11 -2.10
CA ARG A 416 2.99 -22.15 -3.55
C ARG A 416 2.74 -23.57 -4.06
N GLU A 417 3.51 -24.56 -3.63
CA GLU A 417 3.30 -25.96 -4.04
C GLU A 417 2.00 -26.52 -3.45
N MET A 418 1.66 -26.14 -2.22
CA MET A 418 0.39 -26.52 -1.60
C MET A 418 -0.83 -25.89 -2.29
N GLY A 419 -0.71 -24.64 -2.77
CA GLY A 419 -1.81 -23.95 -3.49
C GLY A 419 -2.04 -24.43 -4.92
N LYS A 420 -1.07 -25.12 -5.54
CA LYS A 420 -1.23 -25.73 -6.87
C LYS A 420 -1.99 -27.07 -6.85
N GLY A 421 -2.26 -27.64 -5.68
CA GLY A 421 -3.00 -28.90 -5.52
C GLY A 421 -4.53 -28.75 -5.48
N VAL A 422 -5.06 -27.54 -5.68
CA VAL A 422 -6.50 -27.29 -5.79
C VAL A 422 -6.80 -27.02 -7.26
N GLU A 423 -6.87 -28.07 -8.07
CA GLU A 423 -7.53 -27.99 -9.38
C GLU A 423 -9.03 -27.77 -9.13
N GLU A 424 -9.61 -26.74 -9.76
CA GLU A 424 -11.06 -26.57 -9.83
C GLU A 424 -11.66 -27.82 -10.47
N PRO A 425 -12.72 -28.42 -9.92
CA PRO A 425 -13.38 -29.54 -10.57
C PRO A 425 -13.90 -29.04 -11.92
N SER A 426 -13.39 -29.64 -13.00
CA SER A 426 -13.90 -29.47 -14.34
C SER A 426 -15.40 -29.76 -14.33
N GLU A 427 -16.21 -28.80 -14.79
CA GLU A 427 -17.61 -29.02 -15.14
C GLU A 427 -17.66 -30.04 -16.28
N GLU A 428 -17.70 -31.33 -15.93
CA GLU A 428 -18.15 -32.38 -16.83
C GLU A 428 -19.64 -32.18 -17.07
N GLY A 429 -19.98 -32.00 -18.35
CA GLY A 429 -21.31 -31.66 -18.82
C GLY A 429 -22.39 -32.65 -18.38
N ASP A 430 -23.52 -32.07 -17.98
CA ASP A 430 -24.76 -32.78 -17.73
C ASP A 430 -25.32 -33.35 -19.05
N PRO A 431 -25.49 -34.68 -19.20
CA PRO A 431 -26.19 -35.24 -20.33
C PRO A 431 -27.69 -35.09 -20.12
N SER A 432 -28.30 -34.24 -20.94
CA SER A 432 -29.75 -34.14 -21.17
C SER A 432 -30.46 -35.50 -21.08
N PRO A 433 -31.58 -35.64 -20.34
CA PRO A 433 -32.45 -36.77 -20.51
C PRO A 433 -33.51 -36.45 -21.56
N ALA A 434 -33.45 -37.19 -22.66
CA ALA A 434 -34.57 -37.34 -23.58
C ALA A 434 -35.76 -38.02 -22.87
N ARG A 435 -36.86 -37.29 -22.68
CA ARG A 435 -38.23 -37.58 -23.16
C ARG A 435 -39.26 -36.68 -22.50
#